data_AF-A0A7W5DTL3-F1
#
_entry.id   AF-A0A7W5DTL3-F1
#
_cell.length_a   1.000
_cell.length_b   1.000
_cell.length_c   1.000
_cell.angle_alpha   90.00
_cell.angle_beta   90.00
_cell.angle_gamma   90.00
#
_symmetry.space_group_name_H-M   'P 1'
#
loop_
_entity.id
_entity.type
_entity.pdbx_description
1 polymer ?
#
loop_
_entity_poly.entity_id
_entity_poly.type
_entity_poly.pdbx_seq_one_letter_code
_entity_poly.pdbx_strand_id
1 'polypeptide(L)'
;MKQLPKSPLFKNIPNDHLEKILHNQPVTTFSKGEIVALQGDRCAALMMILEGSVRCDMTDPTGKMVTIAILKAPDILAPAFIYATNNLFPINVTAISPLSILTIGKESFSRLLQENAKILDNYLRMISDHTQFLTDKIRFLKFGTIKSKLALFFLEKIKNTGSTHFIIPESQQALADLFGVTRPALARTISEMTEEKLIAVDKKEIVILNPLGLKHLCI
;
A
#
# COMPACT_ATOMS: atom_id res chain seq x y z
N MET A 1 -19.66 12.05 5.71
CA MET A 1 -20.28 10.84 5.13
C MET A 1 -20.27 10.78 3.60
N LYS A 2 -20.27 11.92 2.86
CA LYS A 2 -20.26 11.95 1.38
C LYS A 2 -19.14 11.17 0.65
N GLN A 3 -18.06 10.79 1.34
CA GLN A 3 -16.95 10.02 0.75
C GLN A 3 -17.12 8.50 0.86
N LEU A 4 -18.04 8.01 1.70
CA LEU A 4 -18.20 6.58 2.00
C LEU A 4 -18.43 5.72 0.73
N PRO A 5 -19.29 6.10 -0.23
CA PRO A 5 -19.54 5.28 -1.42
C PRO A 5 -18.32 5.11 -2.34
N LYS A 6 -17.28 5.96 -2.18
CA LYS A 6 -16.04 5.86 -2.94
C LYS A 6 -15.07 4.82 -2.36
N SER A 7 -15.30 4.38 -1.11
CA SER A 7 -14.51 3.31 -0.50
C SER A 7 -14.86 1.96 -1.15
N PRO A 8 -13.87 1.09 -1.48
CA PRO A 8 -14.14 -0.24 -2.01
C PRO A 8 -15.12 -1.06 -1.16
N LEU A 9 -15.09 -0.89 0.17
CA LEU A 9 -15.98 -1.58 1.11
C LEU A 9 -17.47 -1.24 0.89
N PHE A 10 -17.78 0.02 0.56
CA PHE A 10 -19.14 0.51 0.40
C PHE A 10 -19.52 0.74 -1.07
N LYS A 11 -18.74 0.18 -1.99
CA LYS A 11 -18.96 0.29 -3.43
C LYS A 11 -20.35 -0.25 -3.80
N ASN A 12 -21.08 0.53 -4.61
CA ASN A 12 -22.44 0.25 -5.07
C ASN A 12 -23.49 0.18 -3.95
N ILE A 13 -23.28 0.91 -2.85
CA ILE A 13 -24.27 1.06 -1.79
C ILE A 13 -24.74 2.52 -1.76
N PRO A 14 -26.06 2.77 -1.80
CA PRO A 14 -26.62 4.11 -1.72
C PRO A 14 -26.20 4.85 -0.43
N ASN A 15 -25.91 6.14 -0.53
CA ASN A 15 -25.40 6.92 0.60
C ASN A 15 -26.43 7.05 1.73
N ASP A 16 -27.72 7.15 1.42
CA ASP A 16 -28.82 7.17 2.39
C ASP A 16 -28.90 5.88 3.20
N HIS A 17 -28.59 4.73 2.57
CA HIS A 17 -28.49 3.45 3.27
C HIS A 17 -27.26 3.41 4.19
N LEU A 18 -26.11 3.90 3.72
CA LEU A 18 -24.89 3.99 4.53
C LEU A 18 -25.06 4.91 5.74
N GLU A 19 -25.73 6.04 5.58
CA GLU A 19 -26.02 6.95 6.68
C GLU A 19 -26.89 6.27 7.74
N LYS A 20 -27.94 5.53 7.32
CA LYS A 20 -28.79 4.76 8.25
C LYS A 20 -28.01 3.69 9.02
N ILE A 21 -27.15 2.92 8.37
CA ILE A 21 -26.45 1.81 9.06
C ILE A 21 -25.23 2.28 9.87
N LEU A 22 -24.67 3.46 9.58
CA LEU A 22 -23.48 3.99 10.24
C LEU A 22 -23.74 5.16 11.19
N HIS A 23 -24.98 5.65 11.32
CA HIS A 23 -25.30 6.86 12.11
C HIS A 23 -24.81 6.84 13.57
N ASN A 24 -24.77 5.66 14.21
CA ASN A 24 -24.35 5.51 15.61
C ASN A 24 -22.87 5.16 15.79
N GLN A 25 -22.10 5.11 14.71
CA GLN A 25 -20.68 4.76 14.80
C GLN A 25 -19.87 6.00 15.21
N PRO A 26 -18.97 5.88 16.20
CA PRO A 26 -18.19 7.01 16.69
C PRO A 26 -17.26 7.56 15.60
N VAL A 27 -17.16 8.89 15.57
CA VAL A 27 -16.17 9.60 14.76
C VAL A 27 -15.19 10.29 15.69
N THR A 28 -13.92 9.92 15.58
CA THR A 28 -12.83 10.53 16.35
C THR A 28 -12.04 11.48 15.45
N THR A 29 -11.76 12.67 15.95
CA THR A 29 -10.94 13.68 15.26
C THR A 29 -9.55 13.74 15.84
N PHE A 30 -8.56 13.99 14.98
CA PHE A 30 -7.16 14.14 15.33
C PHE A 30 -6.58 15.40 14.68
N SER A 31 -5.76 16.11 15.42
CA SER A 31 -4.89 17.18 14.95
C SER A 31 -3.69 16.61 14.19
N LYS A 32 -3.10 17.43 13.31
CA LYS A 32 -1.86 17.06 12.62
C LYS A 32 -0.76 16.74 13.65
N GLY A 33 -0.11 15.59 13.46
CA GLY A 33 0.97 15.10 14.32
C GLY A 33 0.50 14.11 15.40
N GLU A 34 -0.80 13.97 15.64
CA GLU A 34 -1.31 13.02 16.63
C GLU A 34 -1.19 11.57 16.16
N ILE A 35 -0.96 10.68 17.13
CA ILE A 35 -0.85 9.25 16.91
C ILE A 35 -2.25 8.66 16.93
N VAL A 36 -2.61 7.94 15.87
CA VAL A 36 -3.89 7.24 15.73
C VAL A 36 -3.80 5.84 16.31
N ALA A 37 -2.69 5.14 16.05
CA ALA A 37 -2.40 3.81 16.56
C ALA A 37 -0.88 3.55 16.52
N LEU A 38 -0.39 2.71 17.42
CA LEU A 38 1.00 2.26 17.44
C LEU A 38 1.13 0.82 16.95
N GLN A 39 2.30 0.49 16.44
CA GLN A 39 2.66 -0.88 16.12
C GLN A 39 2.60 -1.73 17.40
N GLY A 40 1.88 -2.85 17.32
CA GLY A 40 1.61 -3.70 18.48
C GLY A 40 0.31 -3.39 19.22
N ASP A 41 -0.37 -2.27 18.94
CA ASP A 41 -1.68 -2.00 19.50
C ASP A 41 -2.72 -3.00 18.99
N ARG A 42 -3.72 -3.30 19.82
CA ARG A 42 -4.81 -4.20 19.42
C ARG A 42 -5.74 -3.52 18.41
N CYS A 43 -5.90 -4.13 17.25
CA CYS A 43 -6.88 -3.77 16.23
C CYS A 43 -8.26 -4.37 16.59
N ALA A 44 -9.06 -3.60 17.33
CA ALA A 44 -10.39 -4.01 17.82
C ALA A 44 -11.56 -3.46 16.99
N ALA A 45 -11.28 -2.59 16.02
CA ALA A 45 -12.28 -1.89 15.23
C ALA A 45 -11.79 -1.65 13.80
N LEU A 46 -12.73 -1.57 12.88
CA LEU A 46 -12.48 -1.07 11.53
C LEU A 46 -12.38 0.45 11.61
N MET A 47 -11.29 1.03 11.12
CA MET A 47 -11.07 2.47 11.12
C MET A 47 -11.00 3.00 9.70
N MET A 48 -11.93 3.87 9.32
CA MET A 48 -12.01 4.47 7.99
C MET A 48 -11.74 5.97 8.08
N ILE A 49 -10.85 6.46 7.22
CA ILE A 49 -10.55 7.89 7.11
C ILE A 49 -11.74 8.58 6.42
N LEU A 50 -12.38 9.54 7.08
CA LEU A 50 -13.46 10.32 6.48
C LEU A 50 -12.96 11.62 5.85
N GLU A 51 -11.91 12.20 6.43
CA GLU A 51 -11.25 13.42 5.99
C GLU A 51 -9.79 13.40 6.44
N GLY A 52 -8.90 14.03 5.66
CA GLY A 52 -7.48 14.12 5.97
C GLY A 52 -6.66 12.93 5.46
N SER A 53 -5.49 12.75 6.06
CA SER A 53 -4.51 11.75 5.68
C SER A 53 -3.61 11.35 6.84
N VAL A 54 -3.11 10.12 6.76
CA VAL A 54 -2.18 9.54 7.73
C VAL A 54 -0.92 9.04 7.03
N ARG A 55 0.17 9.03 7.78
CA ARG A 55 1.39 8.29 7.44
C ARG A 55 1.44 6.99 8.23
N CYS A 56 1.78 5.92 7.52
CA CYS A 56 1.90 4.57 8.04
C CYS A 56 3.37 4.17 8.04
N ASP A 57 3.97 4.06 9.22
CA ASP A 57 5.40 3.78 9.40
C ASP A 57 5.57 2.41 10.08
N MET A 58 6.45 1.56 9.53
CA MET A 58 6.84 0.29 10.16
C MET A 58 8.17 0.49 10.89
N THR A 59 8.27 -0.04 12.10
CA THR A 59 9.49 0.03 12.91
C THR A 59 10.08 -1.36 13.06
N ASP A 60 11.37 -1.51 12.76
CA ASP A 60 12.10 -2.74 13.00
C ASP A 60 12.60 -2.84 14.47
N PRO A 61 13.10 -4.00 14.93
CA PRO A 61 13.59 -4.17 16.30
C PRO A 61 14.77 -3.27 16.68
N THR A 62 15.46 -2.65 15.71
CA THR A 62 16.56 -1.71 15.96
C THR A 62 16.08 -0.27 16.13
N GLY A 63 14.77 -0.03 15.94
CA GLY A 63 14.16 1.30 15.99
C GLY A 63 14.19 2.04 14.64
N LYS A 64 14.66 1.40 13.56
CA LYS A 64 14.64 2.01 12.23
C LYS A 64 13.20 2.04 11.72
N MET A 65 12.74 3.23 11.36
CA MET A 65 11.41 3.46 10.78
C MET A 65 11.45 3.54 9.26
N VAL A 66 10.47 2.93 8.60
CA VAL A 66 10.25 3.01 7.17
C VAL A 66 8.79 3.35 6.91
N THR A 67 8.53 4.43 6.16
CA THR A 67 7.18 4.75 5.70
C THR A 67 6.73 3.74 4.65
N ILE A 68 5.64 3.03 4.94
CA ILE A 68 5.06 2.00 4.07
C ILE A 68 3.97 2.58 3.18
N ALA A 69 3.19 3.52 3.70
CA ALA A 69 2.09 4.13 2.96
C ALA A 69 1.72 5.52 3.47
N ILE A 70 1.08 6.28 2.60
CA ILE A 70 0.27 7.46 2.96
C ILE A 70 -1.16 7.12 2.57
N LEU A 71 -2.07 7.09 3.55
CA LEU A 71 -3.49 6.81 3.33
C LEU A 71 -4.29 8.10 3.47
N LYS A 72 -5.35 8.24 2.68
CA LYS A 72 -6.21 9.43 2.67
C LYS A 72 -7.68 9.04 2.65
N ALA A 73 -8.59 9.97 2.90
CA ALA A 73 -10.01 9.68 2.75
C ALA A 73 -10.34 9.16 1.32
N PRO A 74 -11.15 8.08 1.15
CA PRO A 74 -11.82 7.25 2.16
C PRO A 74 -11.17 5.86 2.42
N ASP A 75 -9.84 5.82 2.56
CA ASP A 75 -9.09 4.59 2.82
C ASP A 75 -9.41 4.00 4.20
N ILE A 76 -9.25 2.68 4.33
CA ILE A 76 -9.41 1.93 5.58
C ILE A 76 -8.04 1.59 6.14
N LEU A 77 -7.86 1.81 7.44
CA LEU A 77 -6.67 1.44 8.18
C LEU A 77 -6.70 -0.06 8.51
N ALA A 78 -5.63 -0.77 8.09
CA ALA A 78 -5.38 -2.17 8.43
C ALA A 78 -6.61 -3.10 8.36
N PRO A 79 -7.39 -3.09 7.25
CA PRO A 79 -8.69 -3.78 7.20
C PRO A 79 -8.62 -5.28 7.49
N ALA A 80 -7.51 -5.93 7.15
CA ALA A 80 -7.31 -7.37 7.35
C ALA A 80 -7.12 -7.77 8.83
N PHE A 81 -6.73 -6.84 9.71
CA PHE A 81 -6.26 -7.17 11.06
C PHE A 81 -7.38 -7.33 12.08
N ILE A 82 -8.57 -6.76 11.85
CA ILE A 82 -9.70 -6.83 12.80
C ILE A 82 -10.15 -8.26 13.12
N TYR A 83 -10.06 -9.18 12.16
CA TYR A 83 -10.44 -10.60 12.30
C TYR A 83 -9.26 -11.55 12.42
N ALA A 84 -8.01 -11.07 12.35
CA ALA A 84 -6.85 -11.93 12.51
C ALA A 84 -6.77 -12.51 13.92
N THR A 85 -6.26 -13.74 14.07
CA THR A 85 -5.99 -14.34 15.39
C THR A 85 -5.00 -13.49 16.19
N ASN A 86 -3.96 -12.99 15.52
CA ASN A 86 -3.03 -11.99 16.05
C ASN A 86 -3.40 -10.61 15.51
N ASN A 87 -4.42 -9.98 16.11
CA ASN A 87 -5.00 -8.73 15.64
C ASN A 87 -4.23 -7.48 16.11
N LEU A 88 -2.92 -7.44 15.90
CA LEU A 88 -2.09 -6.28 16.27
C LEU A 88 -1.82 -5.39 15.06
N PHE A 89 -1.75 -4.08 15.27
CA PHE A 89 -1.32 -3.14 14.23
C PHE A 89 0.12 -3.46 13.81
N PRO A 90 0.40 -3.62 12.51
CA PRO A 90 1.76 -3.88 12.03
C PRO A 90 2.60 -2.61 11.88
N ILE A 91 2.01 -1.44 12.13
CA ILE A 91 2.56 -0.12 11.80
C ILE A 91 2.14 0.92 12.85
N ASN A 92 2.94 1.97 12.97
CA ASN A 92 2.54 3.24 13.57
C ASN A 92 1.71 4.04 12.57
N VAL A 93 0.64 4.68 13.03
CA VAL A 93 -0.25 5.51 12.22
C VAL A 93 -0.28 6.91 12.81
N THR A 94 0.19 7.90 12.06
CA THR A 94 0.26 9.30 12.51
C THR A 94 -0.55 10.20 11.57
N ALA A 95 -1.37 11.09 12.11
CA ALA A 95 -2.08 12.11 11.35
C ALA A 95 -1.09 13.10 10.73
N ILE A 96 -1.15 13.34 9.42
CA ILE A 96 -0.29 14.33 8.73
C ILE A 96 -1.05 15.56 8.24
N SER A 97 -2.37 15.55 8.42
CA SER A 97 -3.31 16.67 8.27
C SER A 97 -4.41 16.54 9.33
N PRO A 98 -5.26 17.56 9.55
CA PRO A 98 -6.48 17.39 10.34
C PRO A 98 -7.28 16.19 9.83
N LEU A 99 -7.61 15.28 10.72
CA LEU A 99 -8.05 13.93 10.39
C LEU A 99 -9.35 13.62 11.13
N SER A 100 -10.31 12.99 10.45
CA SER A 100 -11.46 12.37 11.09
C SER A 100 -11.56 10.90 10.69
N ILE A 101 -11.78 10.03 11.67
CA ILE A 101 -11.87 8.58 11.48
C ILE A 101 -13.22 8.08 11.99
N LEU A 102 -13.93 7.36 11.13
CA LEU A 102 -15.07 6.54 11.52
C LEU A 102 -14.56 5.22 12.11
N THR A 103 -14.99 4.89 13.32
CA THR A 103 -14.58 3.67 14.01
C THR A 103 -15.77 2.73 14.17
N ILE A 104 -15.69 1.52 13.62
CA ILE A 104 -16.72 0.49 13.72
C ILE A 104 -16.16 -0.69 14.52
N GLY A 105 -16.65 -0.88 15.74
CA GLY A 105 -16.21 -2.00 16.59
C GLY A 105 -16.44 -3.37 15.93
N LYS A 106 -15.59 -4.36 16.25
CA LYS A 106 -15.65 -5.71 15.65
C LYS A 106 -17.03 -6.35 15.69
N GLU A 107 -17.77 -6.20 16.78
CA GLU A 107 -19.13 -6.76 16.91
C GLU A 107 -20.12 -6.07 15.99
N SER A 108 -20.12 -4.73 15.96
CA SER A 108 -20.96 -3.93 15.05
C SER A 108 -20.60 -4.21 13.59
N PHE A 109 -19.32 -4.36 13.28
CA PHE A 109 -18.88 -4.70 11.93
C PHE A 109 -19.32 -6.11 11.53
N SER A 110 -19.21 -7.08 12.45
CA SER A 110 -19.71 -8.45 12.20
C SER A 110 -21.21 -8.46 11.91
N ARG A 111 -21.99 -7.69 12.66
CA ARG A 111 -23.43 -7.54 12.42
C ARG A 111 -23.70 -6.89 11.07
N LEU A 112 -22.98 -5.81 10.74
CA LEU A 112 -23.08 -5.14 9.45
C LEU A 112 -22.83 -6.09 8.27
N LEU A 113 -21.83 -6.95 8.38
CA LEU A 113 -21.52 -7.97 7.37
C LEU A 113 -22.61 -9.03 7.26
N GLN A 114 -23.21 -9.46 8.38
CA GLN A 114 -24.30 -10.45 8.39
C GLN A 114 -25.61 -9.89 7.80
N GLU A 115 -25.92 -8.62 8.09
CA GLU A 115 -27.15 -7.96 7.64
C GLU A 115 -27.05 -7.43 6.21
N ASN A 116 -25.83 -7.26 5.67
CA ASN A 116 -25.62 -6.70 4.35
C ASN A 116 -24.64 -7.53 3.50
N ALA A 117 -25.21 -8.44 2.71
CA ALA A 117 -24.45 -9.31 1.80
C ALA A 117 -23.53 -8.51 0.85
N LYS A 118 -23.92 -7.30 0.43
CA LYS A 118 -23.09 -6.49 -0.47
C LYS A 118 -21.83 -5.96 0.22
N ILE A 119 -21.95 -5.48 1.47
CA ILE A 119 -20.79 -5.07 2.27
C ILE A 119 -19.88 -6.27 2.54
N LEU A 120 -20.47 -7.43 2.84
CA LEU A 120 -19.72 -8.68 3.02
C LEU A 120 -18.92 -9.05 1.77
N ASP A 121 -19.57 -9.10 0.60
CA ASP A 121 -18.90 -9.42 -0.66
C ASP A 121 -17.77 -8.43 -0.99
N ASN A 122 -18.02 -7.13 -0.77
CA ASN A 122 -17.03 -6.09 -0.98
C ASN A 122 -15.84 -6.24 -0.01
N TYR A 123 -16.10 -6.56 1.25
CA TYR A 123 -15.07 -6.81 2.26
C TYR A 123 -14.23 -8.06 1.91
N LEU A 124 -14.88 -9.17 1.59
CA LEU A 124 -14.22 -10.41 1.18
C LEU A 124 -13.34 -10.17 -0.05
N ARG A 125 -13.88 -9.51 -1.08
CA ARG A 125 -13.11 -9.13 -2.27
C ARG A 125 -11.89 -8.28 -1.92
N MET A 126 -12.07 -7.26 -1.08
CA MET A 126 -10.96 -6.39 -0.68
C MET A 126 -9.83 -7.16 0.01
N ILE A 127 -10.16 -8.12 0.89
CA ILE A 127 -9.15 -8.96 1.55
C ILE A 127 -8.54 -9.98 0.59
N SER A 128 -9.33 -10.57 -0.31
CA SER A 128 -8.84 -11.47 -1.36
C SER A 128 -7.88 -10.77 -2.32
N ASP A 129 -8.22 -9.57 -2.80
CA ASP A 129 -7.38 -8.77 -3.69
C ASP A 129 -6.07 -8.37 -2.98
N HIS A 130 -6.13 -8.03 -1.69
CA HIS A 130 -4.94 -7.76 -0.89
C HIS A 130 -4.07 -9.02 -0.74
N THR A 131 -4.68 -10.19 -0.54
CA THR A 131 -3.96 -11.46 -0.44
C THR A 131 -3.27 -11.83 -1.76
N GLN A 132 -3.95 -11.63 -2.89
CA GLN A 132 -3.38 -11.82 -4.22
C GLN A 132 -2.19 -10.87 -4.45
N PHE A 133 -2.36 -9.58 -4.12
CA PHE A 133 -1.29 -8.59 -4.21
C PHE A 133 -0.06 -8.95 -3.38
N LEU A 134 -0.26 -9.41 -2.13
CA LEU A 134 0.85 -9.85 -1.27
C LEU A 134 1.51 -11.12 -1.81
N THR A 135 0.75 -12.06 -2.36
CA THR A 135 1.26 -13.27 -3.01
C THR A 135 2.11 -12.92 -4.23
N ASP A 136 1.64 -12.00 -5.06
CA ASP A 136 2.38 -11.52 -6.23
C ASP A 136 3.67 -10.80 -5.82
N LYS A 137 3.64 -10.00 -4.74
CA LYS A 137 4.84 -9.40 -4.15
C LYS A 137 5.83 -10.45 -3.65
N ILE A 138 5.37 -11.50 -2.96
CA ILE A 138 6.25 -12.60 -2.52
C ILE A 138 6.87 -13.31 -3.72
N ARG A 139 6.04 -13.65 -4.72
CA ARG A 139 6.50 -14.31 -5.95
C ARG A 139 7.55 -13.47 -6.66
N PHE A 140 7.32 -12.17 -6.78
CA PHE A 140 8.26 -11.23 -7.36
C PHE A 140 9.59 -11.19 -6.58
N LEU A 141 9.53 -11.10 -5.24
CA LEU A 141 10.73 -11.08 -4.40
C LEU A 141 11.54 -12.38 -4.51
N LYS A 142 10.86 -13.53 -4.61
CA LYS A 142 11.50 -14.87 -4.62
C LYS A 142 11.93 -15.34 -6.01
N PHE A 143 11.09 -15.18 -7.03
CA PHE A 143 11.25 -15.80 -8.34
C PHE A 143 11.44 -14.80 -9.48
N GLY A 144 11.28 -13.49 -9.22
CA GLY A 144 11.61 -12.47 -10.19
C GLY A 144 13.09 -12.53 -10.56
N THR A 145 13.38 -12.58 -11.86
CA THR A 145 14.75 -12.39 -12.35
C THR A 145 15.25 -11.00 -11.96
N ILE A 146 16.56 -10.79 -11.92
CA ILE A 146 17.13 -9.45 -11.67
C ILE A 146 16.56 -8.43 -12.66
N LYS A 147 16.33 -8.88 -13.91
CA LYS A 147 15.79 -8.07 -15.00
C LYS A 147 14.34 -7.67 -14.77
N SER A 148 13.48 -8.60 -14.35
CA SER A 148 12.09 -8.29 -14.03
C SER A 148 11.98 -7.37 -12.81
N LYS A 149 12.87 -7.56 -11.82
CA LYS A 149 12.96 -6.70 -10.64
C LYS A 149 13.32 -5.25 -10.99
N LEU A 150 14.34 -5.07 -11.84
CA LEU A 150 14.73 -3.76 -12.37
C LEU A 150 13.64 -3.13 -13.24
N ALA A 151 13.02 -3.91 -14.13
CA ALA A 151 11.95 -3.42 -15.00
C ALA A 151 10.76 -2.87 -14.20
N LEU A 152 10.31 -3.59 -13.17
CA LEU A 152 9.24 -3.12 -12.29
C LEU A 152 9.64 -1.86 -11.52
N PHE A 153 10.84 -1.82 -10.96
CA PHE A 153 11.36 -0.65 -10.25
C PHE A 153 11.37 0.59 -11.15
N PHE A 154 11.81 0.47 -12.40
CA PHE A 154 11.78 1.57 -13.36
C PHE A 154 10.36 1.99 -13.74
N LEU A 155 9.45 1.04 -13.97
CA LEU A 155 8.05 1.34 -14.27
C LEU A 155 7.36 2.07 -13.10
N GLU A 156 7.65 1.71 -11.85
CA GLU A 156 7.16 2.43 -10.67
C GLU A 156 7.72 3.85 -10.60
N LYS A 157 9.01 4.05 -10.93
CA LYS A 157 9.59 5.40 -11.02
C LYS A 157 8.89 6.24 -12.08
N ILE A 158 8.63 5.71 -13.27
CA ILE A 158 7.86 6.42 -14.32
C ILE A 158 6.48 6.80 -13.80
N LYS A 159 5.78 5.89 -13.11
CA LYS A 159 4.44 6.16 -12.57
C LYS A 159 4.46 7.29 -11.54
N ASN A 160 5.51 7.37 -10.71
CA ASN A 160 5.64 8.36 -9.66
C ASN A 160 6.12 9.72 -10.17
N THR A 161 7.03 9.75 -11.15
CA THR A 161 7.59 11.00 -11.70
C THR A 161 6.83 11.54 -12.90
N GLY A 162 6.04 10.69 -13.58
CA GLY A 162 5.43 11.00 -14.88
C GLY A 162 6.45 11.07 -16.03
N SER A 163 7.70 10.66 -15.81
CA SER A 163 8.81 10.82 -16.76
C SER A 163 9.55 9.51 -17.00
N THR A 164 9.94 9.27 -18.26
CA THR A 164 10.84 8.17 -18.65
C THR A 164 12.30 8.46 -18.34
N HIS A 165 12.62 9.69 -17.92
CA HIS A 165 13.96 10.11 -17.51
C HIS A 165 13.94 10.49 -16.02
N PHE A 166 14.80 9.84 -15.23
CA PHE A 166 14.91 10.09 -13.79
C PHE A 166 16.29 9.71 -13.24
N ILE A 167 16.61 10.27 -12.07
CA ILE A 167 17.83 9.95 -11.32
C ILE A 167 17.50 8.87 -10.27
N ILE A 168 18.38 7.88 -10.14
CA ILE A 168 18.35 6.90 -9.08
C ILE A 168 19.32 7.34 -7.97
N PRO A 169 18.82 7.86 -6.83
CA PRO A 169 19.70 8.31 -5.75
C PRO A 169 20.47 7.15 -5.09
N GLU A 170 19.87 5.96 -5.06
CA GLU A 170 20.41 4.74 -4.46
C GLU A 170 21.70 4.27 -5.17
N SER A 171 22.65 3.73 -4.41
CA SER A 171 23.82 3.08 -4.99
C SER A 171 23.45 1.72 -5.59
N GLN A 172 24.26 1.20 -6.52
CA GLN A 172 24.06 -0.17 -7.01
C GLN A 172 24.14 -1.21 -5.89
N GLN A 173 24.90 -0.95 -4.82
CA GLN A 173 24.91 -1.84 -3.65
C GLN A 173 23.55 -1.82 -2.94
N ALA A 174 22.99 -0.63 -2.69
CA ALA A 174 21.67 -0.52 -2.06
C ALA A 174 20.56 -1.16 -2.90
N LEU A 175 20.63 -1.06 -4.23
CA LEU A 175 19.71 -1.76 -5.12
C LEU A 175 19.90 -3.28 -5.09
N ALA A 176 21.15 -3.75 -5.00
CA ALA A 176 21.45 -5.18 -4.91
C ALA A 176 20.87 -5.77 -3.62
N ASP A 177 21.05 -5.07 -2.50
CA ASP A 177 20.48 -5.43 -1.20
C ASP A 177 18.94 -5.42 -1.25
N LEU A 178 18.34 -4.38 -1.87
CA LEU A 178 16.89 -4.26 -2.05
C LEU A 178 16.31 -5.45 -2.83
N PHE A 179 16.99 -5.89 -3.88
CA PHE A 179 16.53 -7.00 -4.73
C PHE A 179 16.95 -8.37 -4.22
N GLY A 180 17.76 -8.44 -3.16
CA GLY A 180 18.29 -9.68 -2.59
C GLY A 180 19.25 -10.40 -3.54
N VAL A 181 20.07 -9.65 -4.29
CA VAL A 181 21.00 -10.17 -5.30
C VAL A 181 22.40 -9.62 -5.05
N THR A 182 23.42 -10.17 -5.71
CA THR A 182 24.78 -9.64 -5.60
C THR A 182 24.95 -8.40 -6.48
N ARG A 183 25.77 -7.44 -6.04
CA ARG A 183 26.10 -6.24 -6.81
C ARG A 183 26.66 -6.55 -8.22
N PRO A 184 27.57 -7.53 -8.42
CA PRO A 184 28.03 -7.89 -9.75
C PRO A 184 26.91 -8.42 -10.66
N ALA A 185 25.99 -9.23 -10.13
CA ALA A 185 24.86 -9.74 -10.90
C ALA A 185 23.90 -8.62 -11.32
N LEU A 186 23.64 -7.65 -10.42
CA LEU A 186 22.87 -6.46 -10.74
C LEU A 186 23.53 -5.63 -11.85
N ALA A 187 24.82 -5.33 -11.71
CA ALA A 187 25.56 -4.53 -12.69
C ALA A 187 25.54 -5.19 -14.08
N ARG A 188 25.74 -6.52 -14.13
CA ARG A 188 25.65 -7.29 -15.37
C ARG A 188 24.26 -7.17 -16.02
N THR A 189 23.19 -7.33 -15.25
CA THR A 189 21.83 -7.21 -15.79
C THR A 189 21.52 -5.79 -16.28
N ILE A 190 22.03 -4.75 -15.63
CA ILE A 190 21.88 -3.37 -16.11
C ILE A 190 22.57 -3.21 -17.48
N SER A 191 23.78 -3.75 -17.65
CA SER A 191 24.46 -3.77 -18.95
C SER A 191 23.67 -4.51 -20.02
N GLU A 192 23.17 -5.72 -19.70
CA GLU A 192 22.32 -6.51 -20.62
C GLU A 192 21.06 -5.74 -21.05
N MET A 193 20.38 -5.06 -20.12
CA MET A 193 19.21 -4.23 -20.45
C MET A 193 19.56 -3.00 -21.30
N THR A 194 20.77 -2.47 -21.16
CA THR A 194 21.27 -1.35 -21.97
C THR A 194 21.60 -1.80 -23.39
N GLU A 195 22.26 -2.95 -23.53
CA GLU A 195 22.55 -3.60 -24.81
C GLU A 195 21.26 -3.94 -25.58
N GLU A 196 20.22 -4.40 -24.88
CA GLU A 196 18.89 -4.67 -25.43
C GLU A 196 18.07 -3.41 -25.75
N LYS A 197 18.63 -2.21 -25.53
CA LYS A 197 17.95 -0.92 -25.75
C LYS A 197 16.64 -0.79 -24.98
N LEU A 198 16.53 -1.44 -23.81
CA LEU A 198 15.41 -1.25 -22.91
C LEU A 198 15.55 0.04 -22.11
N ILE A 199 16.80 0.34 -21.73
CA ILE A 199 17.20 1.52 -20.95
C ILE A 199 18.50 2.11 -21.51
N ALA A 200 18.78 3.36 -21.16
CA ALA A 200 20.11 3.95 -21.23
C ALA A 200 20.50 4.43 -19.83
N VAL A 201 21.77 4.26 -19.47
CA VAL A 201 22.31 4.61 -18.15
C VAL A 201 23.53 5.50 -18.30
N ASP A 202 23.50 6.66 -17.63
CA ASP A 202 24.68 7.50 -17.42
C ASP A 202 24.84 7.79 -15.92
N LYS A 203 25.83 7.16 -15.29
CA LYS A 203 26.06 7.21 -13.83
C LYS A 203 24.82 6.83 -13.01
N LYS A 204 24.04 7.82 -12.59
CA LYS A 204 22.80 7.68 -11.81
C LYS A 204 21.55 8.06 -12.61
N GLU A 205 21.71 8.63 -13.80
CA GLU A 205 20.62 8.96 -14.70
C GLU A 205 20.21 7.72 -15.49
N ILE A 206 18.91 7.47 -15.50
CA ILE A 206 18.31 6.40 -16.30
C ILE A 206 17.27 7.00 -17.24
N VAL A 207 17.37 6.63 -18.51
CA VAL A 207 16.36 6.91 -19.54
C VAL A 207 15.73 5.60 -19.97
N ILE A 208 14.42 5.51 -19.87
CA ILE A 208 13.65 4.35 -20.32
C ILE A 208 13.36 4.49 -21.81
N LEU A 209 14.00 3.63 -22.61
CA LEU A 209 13.90 3.64 -24.07
C LEU A 209 12.70 2.83 -24.56
N ASN A 210 12.36 1.73 -23.88
CA ASN A 210 11.24 0.86 -24.27
C ASN A 210 10.36 0.44 -23.07
N PRO A 211 9.37 1.26 -22.68
CA PRO A 211 8.48 0.95 -21.56
C PRO A 211 7.64 -0.32 -21.77
N LEU A 212 7.27 -0.66 -23.01
CA LEU A 212 6.51 -1.87 -23.31
C LEU A 212 7.37 -3.13 -23.14
N GLY A 213 8.63 -3.09 -23.59
CA GLY A 213 9.59 -4.16 -23.35
C GLY A 213 9.80 -4.44 -21.86
N LEU A 214 9.91 -3.38 -21.04
CA LEU A 214 9.97 -3.53 -19.59
C LEU A 214 8.72 -4.19 -19.00
N LYS A 215 7.52 -3.83 -19.48
CA LYS A 215 6.28 -4.45 -19.01
C LYS A 215 6.25 -5.96 -19.30
N HIS A 216 6.71 -6.40 -20.47
CA HIS A 216 6.77 -7.83 -20.81
C HIS A 216 7.70 -8.63 -19.89
N LEU A 217 8.76 -8.02 -19.36
CA LEU A 217 9.65 -8.67 -18.39
C LEU A 217 9.00 -8.88 -17.02
N CYS A 218 7.89 -8.19 -16.72
CA CYS A 218 7.21 -8.24 -15.43
C CYS A 218 6.09 -9.29 -15.38
N ILE A 219 5.81 -9.99 -16.48
CA ILE A 219 4.74 -10.98 -16.65
C ILE A 219 5.26 -12.39 -16.34
#